data_AF-A0A2N0ZVX8-F1
#
_entry.id   AF-A0A2N0ZVX8-F1
#
_cell.length_a   1.000
_cell.length_b   1.000
_cell.length_c   1.000
_cell.angle_alpha   90.00
_cell.angle_beta   90.00
_cell.angle_gamma   90.00
#
_symmetry.space_group_name_H-M   'P 1'
#
loop_
_entity.id
_entity.type
_entity.pdbx_description
1 polymer ?
#
loop_
_entity_poly.entity_id
_entity_poly.type
_entity_poly.pdbx_seq_one_letter_code
_entity_poly.pdbx_strand_id
1 'polypeptide(L)'
;MILLVDLVLGPLLTFIIYKKNKKTLIVDLTIIILLQLNALGYGVYTVYQARPVWIAYVVDRFELVRANDVFDDYEKKYNLPKLGPKYIYVDLDKMSISEKSELVFREMQYGISPAQLPNFHSDYELAKPLLITRSRSISILNDYNDSADVEAVLNKYPKASSFLPLKSNEMDMTVLIDKNSENPVIKIVDLRPW
;
A
#
# COMPACT_ATOMS: atom_id res chain seq x y z
N MET A 1 8.95 -14.21 4.21
CA MET A 1 9.96 -15.31 4.25
C MET A 1 10.99 -15.17 5.36
N ILE A 2 11.55 -13.98 5.64
CA ILE A 2 12.60 -13.79 6.68
C ILE A 2 12.13 -14.20 8.09
N LEU A 3 10.90 -13.87 8.48
CA LEU A 3 10.32 -14.28 9.77
C LEU A 3 10.28 -15.81 10.00
N LEU A 4 10.06 -16.58 8.93
CA LEU A 4 10.00 -18.05 8.98
C LEU A 4 11.40 -18.67 9.14
N VAL A 5 12.41 -18.02 8.55
CA VAL A 5 13.83 -18.36 8.73
C VAL A 5 14.21 -18.16 10.19
N ASP A 6 13.91 -17.00 10.77
CA ASP A 6 14.27 -16.70 12.17
C ASP A 6 13.56 -17.61 13.18
N LEU A 7 12.29 -17.94 12.94
CA LEU A 7 11.49 -18.79 13.82
C LEU A 7 11.90 -20.28 13.77
N VAL A 8 12.45 -20.76 12.66
CA VAL A 8 12.79 -22.19 12.47
C VAL A 8 14.30 -22.42 12.64
N LEU A 9 15.14 -21.67 11.91
CA LEU A 9 16.59 -21.88 11.95
C LEU A 9 17.20 -21.47 13.28
N GLY A 10 16.65 -20.44 13.94
CA GLY A 10 17.12 -20.01 15.26
C GLY A 10 17.05 -21.14 16.30
N PRO A 11 15.85 -21.68 16.60
CA PRO A 11 15.68 -22.79 17.51
C PRO A 11 16.41 -24.07 17.06
N LEU A 12 16.47 -24.35 15.75
CA LEU A 12 17.19 -25.50 15.21
C LEU A 12 18.71 -25.42 15.47
N LEU A 13 19.32 -24.25 15.22
CA LEU A 13 20.74 -24.01 15.51
C LEU A 13 21.02 -24.10 17.01
N THR A 14 20.14 -23.51 17.84
CA THR A 14 20.22 -23.64 19.30
C THR A 14 20.15 -25.12 19.72
N PHE A 15 19.23 -25.90 19.16
CA PHE A 15 19.06 -27.32 19.47
C PHE A 15 20.28 -28.16 19.07
N ILE A 16 20.84 -27.92 17.88
CA ILE A 16 22.03 -28.64 17.39
C ILE A 16 23.27 -28.33 18.24
N ILE A 17 23.43 -27.09 18.68
CA ILE A 17 24.64 -26.64 19.37
C ILE A 17 24.57 -26.89 20.89
N TYR A 18 23.36 -27.03 21.43
CA TYR A 18 23.15 -27.23 22.86
C TYR A 18 23.75 -28.56 23.34
N LYS A 19 24.80 -28.47 24.16
CA LYS A 19 25.40 -29.60 24.86
C LYS A 19 25.65 -29.25 26.31
N LYS A 20 25.02 -30.01 27.22
CA LYS A 20 25.18 -29.85 28.67
C LYS A 20 26.67 -29.93 29.05
N ASN A 21 27.15 -28.96 29.82
CA ASN A 21 28.55 -28.79 30.28
C ASN A 21 29.59 -28.35 29.23
N LYS A 22 29.20 -27.86 28.04
CA LYS A 22 30.14 -27.25 27.08
C LYS A 22 30.54 -25.84 27.55
N LYS A 23 31.83 -25.60 27.84
CA LYS A 23 32.34 -24.30 28.34
C LYS A 23 32.09 -23.13 27.38
N THR A 24 32.08 -23.38 26.08
CA THR A 24 31.78 -22.36 25.05
C THR A 24 30.29 -22.14 24.84
N LEU A 25 29.40 -22.92 25.48
CA LEU A 25 27.95 -22.88 25.21
C LEU A 25 27.36 -21.48 25.38
N ILE A 26 27.81 -20.73 26.39
CA ILE A 26 27.35 -19.36 26.63
C ILE A 26 27.77 -18.43 25.47
N VAL A 27 29.00 -18.57 24.98
CA VAL A 27 29.52 -17.78 23.85
C VAL A 27 28.75 -18.14 22.57
N ASP A 28 28.58 -19.43 22.30
CA ASP A 28 27.86 -19.93 21.12
C ASP A 28 26.41 -19.43 21.11
N LEU A 29 25.69 -19.53 22.24
CA LEU A 29 24.32 -19.02 22.38
C LEU A 29 24.24 -17.50 22.25
N THR A 30 25.21 -16.76 22.80
CA THR A 30 25.25 -15.29 22.68
C THR A 30 25.38 -14.87 21.21
N ILE A 31 26.27 -15.51 20.45
CA ILE A 31 26.44 -15.24 19.01
C ILE A 31 25.13 -15.51 18.25
N ILE A 32 24.47 -16.64 18.55
CA ILE A 32 23.18 -17.00 17.92
C ILE A 32 22.11 -15.94 18.23
N ILE A 33 21.98 -15.53 19.49
CA ILE A 33 21.01 -14.50 19.90
C ILE A 33 21.30 -13.16 19.21
N LEU A 34 22.56 -12.75 19.11
CA LEU A 34 22.93 -11.53 18.40
C LEU A 34 22.55 -11.60 16.92
N LEU A 35 22.82 -12.73 16.26
CA LEU A 35 22.45 -12.91 14.86
C LEU A 35 20.93 -12.86 14.66
N GLN A 36 20.16 -13.50 15.56
CA GLN A 36 18.70 -13.45 15.54
C GLN A 36 18.16 -12.02 15.76
N LEU A 37 18.71 -11.26 16.70
CA LEU A 37 18.30 -9.88 16.94
C LEU A 37 18.56 -8.98 15.72
N ASN A 38 19.68 -9.19 15.04
CA ASN A 38 19.98 -8.47 13.79
C ASN A 38 19.00 -8.84 12.67
N ALA A 39 18.71 -10.13 12.50
CA ALA A 39 17.76 -10.61 11.50
C ALA A 39 16.33 -10.11 11.77
N LEU A 40 15.89 -10.18 13.02
CA LEU A 40 14.60 -9.62 13.47
C LEU A 40 14.54 -8.11 13.23
N GLY A 41 15.60 -7.38 13.60
CA GLY A 41 15.71 -5.94 13.39
C GLY A 41 15.61 -5.58 11.90
N TYR A 42 16.28 -6.33 11.03
CA TYR A 42 16.17 -6.17 9.58
C TYR A 42 14.75 -6.47 9.08
N GLY A 43 14.12 -7.56 9.54
CA GLY A 43 12.75 -7.90 9.17
C GLY A 43 11.74 -6.81 9.56
N VAL A 44 11.85 -6.27 10.78
CA VAL A 44 11.03 -5.14 11.25
C VAL A 44 11.28 -3.90 10.40
N TYR A 45 12.53 -3.58 10.08
CA TYR A 45 12.87 -2.46 9.21
C TYR A 45 12.26 -2.60 7.82
N THR A 46 12.36 -3.78 7.19
CA THR A 46 11.76 -4.04 5.88
C THR A 46 10.24 -3.87 5.90
N VAL A 47 9.55 -4.40 6.91
CA VAL A 47 8.10 -4.23 7.07
C VAL A 47 7.74 -2.76 7.28
N TYR A 48 8.53 -2.04 8.07
CA TYR A 48 8.32 -0.61 8.30
C TYR A 48 8.44 0.20 7.01
N GLN A 49 9.40 -0.11 6.15
CA GLN A 49 9.58 0.57 4.86
C GLN A 49 8.49 0.19 3.84
N ALA A 50 7.93 -1.03 3.90
CA ALA A 50 6.83 -1.46 3.03
C ALA A 50 5.44 -1.01 3.50
N ARG A 51 5.34 -0.24 4.61
CA ARG A 51 4.03 0.20 5.13
C ARG A 51 3.32 1.15 4.14
N PRO A 52 1.99 1.04 3.99
CA PRO A 52 1.23 2.00 3.20
C PRO A 52 1.20 3.37 3.90
N VAL A 53 1.50 4.43 3.15
CA VAL A 53 1.54 5.81 3.64
C VAL A 53 0.45 6.68 3.03
N TRP A 54 0.07 6.42 1.77
CA TRP A 54 -1.00 7.16 1.11
C TRP A 54 -1.94 6.27 0.30
N ILE A 55 -3.19 6.70 0.21
CA ILE A 55 -4.16 6.25 -0.78
C ILE A 55 -4.45 7.48 -1.66
N ALA A 56 -3.75 7.54 -2.79
CA ALA A 56 -3.67 8.72 -3.64
C ALA A 56 -4.73 8.65 -4.73
N TYR A 57 -5.62 9.64 -4.83
CA TYR A 57 -6.51 9.75 -5.98
C TYR A 57 -5.76 10.40 -7.16
N VAL A 58 -5.65 9.67 -8.27
CA VAL A 58 -4.98 10.09 -9.50
C VAL A 58 -5.95 9.94 -10.67
N VAL A 59 -6.37 11.06 -11.26
CA VAL A 59 -7.23 11.14 -12.45
C VAL A 59 -8.59 10.43 -12.28
N ASP A 60 -8.62 9.10 -12.32
CA ASP A 60 -9.79 8.22 -12.34
C ASP A 60 -9.70 7.02 -11.37
N ARG A 61 -8.65 6.92 -10.56
CA ARG A 61 -8.42 5.78 -9.66
C ARG A 61 -7.70 6.18 -8.39
N PHE A 62 -7.76 5.32 -7.39
CA PHE A 62 -6.86 5.38 -6.24
C PHE A 62 -5.61 4.54 -6.49
N GLU A 63 -4.48 4.96 -5.92
CA GLU A 63 -3.23 4.21 -5.94
C GLU A 63 -2.67 4.12 -4.51
N LEU A 64 -2.28 2.92 -4.09
CA LEU A 64 -1.65 2.71 -2.80
C LEU A 64 -0.15 3.03 -2.89
N VAL A 65 0.31 3.99 -2.10
CA VAL A 65 1.73 4.36 -2.03
C VAL A 65 2.31 3.87 -0.72
N ARG A 66 3.42 3.14 -0.78
CA ARG A 66 4.21 2.71 0.40
C ARG A 66 5.35 3.69 0.66
N ALA A 67 5.90 3.67 1.88
CA ALA A 67 6.99 4.57 2.24
C ALA A 67 8.19 4.44 1.29
N ASN A 68 8.63 3.20 1.04
CA ASN A 68 9.74 2.91 0.12
C ASN A 68 9.46 3.18 -1.37
N ASP A 69 8.20 3.46 -1.73
CA ASP A 69 7.81 3.78 -3.11
C ASP A 69 7.78 5.31 -3.36
N VAL A 70 8.05 6.13 -2.35
CA VAL A 70 8.10 7.60 -2.47
C VAL A 70 9.44 7.99 -3.11
N PHE A 71 9.39 8.59 -4.30
CA PHE A 71 10.60 8.92 -5.07
C PHE A 71 11.26 10.22 -4.63
N ASP A 72 12.51 10.44 -5.07
CA ASP A 72 13.20 11.75 -5.10
C ASP A 72 13.58 12.34 -3.72
N ASP A 73 14.07 11.47 -2.82
CA ASP A 73 14.56 11.75 -1.45
C ASP A 73 13.53 12.49 -0.55
N TYR A 74 12.27 12.47 -0.95
CA TYR A 74 11.17 13.17 -0.29
C TYR A 74 10.79 12.56 1.06
N GLU A 75 11.14 11.31 1.36
CA GLU A 75 10.95 10.75 2.71
C GLU A 75 11.60 11.62 3.79
N LYS A 76 12.74 12.27 3.47
CA LYS A 76 13.45 13.15 4.41
C LYS A 76 12.81 14.54 4.53
N LYS A 77 12.15 15.00 3.47
CA LYS A 77 11.52 16.33 3.38
C LYS A 77 10.09 16.34 3.91
N TYR A 78 9.38 15.21 3.80
CA TYR A 78 7.97 15.09 4.16
C TYR A 78 7.78 14.10 5.32
N ASN A 79 7.05 14.51 6.35
CA ASN A 79 6.74 13.64 7.47
C ASN A 79 5.69 12.60 7.06
N LEU A 80 6.15 11.44 6.59
CA LEU A 80 5.28 10.37 6.14
C LEU A 80 4.37 9.87 7.28
N PRO A 81 3.10 9.55 6.99
CA PRO A 81 2.22 8.89 7.94
C PRO A 81 2.86 7.65 8.57
N LYS A 82 2.77 7.57 9.90
CA LYS A 82 3.27 6.43 10.70
C LYS A 82 2.14 5.49 11.12
N LEU A 83 0.94 6.03 11.31
CA LEU A 83 -0.24 5.32 11.80
C LEU A 83 -1.26 5.19 10.67
N GLY A 84 -1.00 4.27 9.74
CA GLY A 84 -1.86 3.99 8.59
C GLY A 84 -1.77 5.02 7.45
N PRO A 85 -2.34 4.68 6.28
CA PRO A 85 -2.29 5.55 5.12
C PRO A 85 -3.25 6.73 5.23
N LYS A 86 -2.88 7.87 4.65
CA LYS A 86 -3.76 9.04 4.48
C LYS A 86 -4.29 9.10 3.05
N TYR A 87 -5.54 9.51 2.90
CA TYR A 87 -6.07 9.88 1.59
C TYR A 87 -5.47 11.20 1.15
N ILE A 88 -5.02 11.28 -0.11
CA ILE A 88 -4.50 12.51 -0.72
C ILE A 88 -5.03 12.63 -2.16
N TYR A 89 -5.05 13.86 -2.67
CA TYR A 89 -5.35 14.14 -4.08
C TYR A 89 -4.06 14.44 -4.83
N VAL A 90 -3.88 13.87 -6.03
CA VAL A 90 -2.79 14.24 -6.92
C VAL A 90 -3.31 15.21 -7.96
N ASP A 91 -2.91 16.46 -7.80
CA ASP A 91 -3.39 17.58 -8.61
C ASP A 91 -2.43 17.83 -9.78
N LEU A 92 -2.74 17.21 -10.91
CA LEU A 92 -1.93 17.35 -12.13
C LEU A 92 -1.98 18.76 -12.72
N ASP A 93 -2.91 19.62 -12.31
CA ASP A 93 -2.97 21.01 -12.80
C ASP A 93 -1.89 21.89 -12.17
N LYS A 94 -1.25 21.43 -11.09
CA LYS A 94 -0.03 22.04 -10.53
C LYS A 94 1.21 21.81 -11.40
N MET A 95 1.18 20.86 -12.33
CA MET A 95 2.31 20.55 -13.20
C MET A 95 2.33 21.43 -14.44
N SER A 96 3.51 21.94 -14.78
CA SER A 96 3.80 22.52 -16.09
C SER A 96 3.72 21.46 -17.20
N ILE A 97 3.63 21.91 -18.46
CA ILE A 97 3.61 21.04 -19.64
C ILE A 97 4.88 20.18 -19.72
N SER A 98 6.03 20.75 -19.33
CA SER A 98 7.30 20.03 -19.27
C SER A 98 7.27 18.91 -18.24
N GLU A 99 6.80 19.20 -17.02
CA GLU A 99 6.69 18.20 -15.95
C GLU A 99 5.71 17.09 -16.30
N LYS A 100 4.58 17.41 -16.96
CA LYS A 100 3.64 16.39 -17.47
C LYS A 100 4.30 15.48 -18.51
N SER A 101 5.09 16.05 -19.42
CA SER A 101 5.80 15.29 -20.45
C SER A 101 6.87 14.39 -19.85
N GLU A 102 7.62 14.90 -18.87
CA GLU A 102 8.61 14.12 -18.12
C GLU A 102 7.94 13.00 -17.31
N LEU A 103 6.81 13.28 -16.67
CA LEU A 103 6.05 12.29 -15.91
C LEU A 103 5.64 11.11 -16.80
N VAL A 104 5.11 11.37 -18.00
CA VAL A 104 4.75 10.29 -18.95
C VAL A 104 5.97 9.44 -19.28
N PHE A 105 7.13 10.07 -19.54
CA PHE A 105 8.37 9.33 -19.78
C PHE A 105 8.79 8.49 -18.56
N ARG A 106 8.69 9.03 -17.35
CA ARG A 106 9.04 8.32 -16.11
C ARG A 106 8.10 7.17 -15.81
N GLU A 107 6.80 7.33 -16.06
CA GLU A 107 5.81 6.26 -15.91
C GLU A 107 6.10 5.12 -16.90
N MET A 108 6.40 5.44 -18.17
CA MET A 108 6.72 4.43 -19.18
C MET A 108 8.04 3.71 -18.91
N GLN A 109 9.09 4.43 -18.53
CA GLN A 109 10.44 3.89 -18.39
C GLN A 109 10.69 3.20 -17.05
N TYR A 110 10.10 3.74 -15.97
CA TYR A 110 10.38 3.35 -14.59
C TYR A 110 9.14 2.92 -13.81
N GLY A 111 7.94 3.02 -14.38
CA GLY A 111 6.70 2.72 -13.67
C GLY A 111 6.36 3.74 -12.57
N ILE A 112 6.96 4.93 -12.60
CA ILE A 112 6.76 5.95 -11.56
C ILE A 112 5.45 6.68 -11.82
N SER A 113 4.50 6.48 -10.92
CA SER A 113 3.22 7.18 -10.90
C SER A 113 3.35 8.57 -10.27
N PRO A 114 2.54 9.56 -10.68
CA PRO A 114 2.48 10.84 -10.00
C PRO A 114 2.00 10.73 -8.54
N ALA A 115 1.33 9.63 -8.16
CA ALA A 115 1.03 9.32 -6.76
C ALA A 115 2.27 9.29 -5.88
N GLN A 116 3.42 8.91 -6.44
CA GLN A 116 4.68 8.75 -5.74
C GLN A 116 5.49 10.06 -5.62
N LEU A 117 4.93 11.18 -6.09
CA LEU A 117 5.57 12.50 -6.14
C LEU A 117 4.84 13.52 -5.22
N PRO A 118 5.30 13.70 -3.96
CA PRO A 118 4.62 14.53 -2.96
C PRO A 118 4.41 16.00 -3.33
N ASN A 119 5.22 16.56 -4.24
CA ASN A 119 5.09 17.97 -4.67
C ASN A 119 3.72 18.27 -5.32
N PHE A 120 3.09 17.25 -5.92
CA PHE A 120 1.81 17.39 -6.61
C PHE A 120 0.63 16.93 -5.75
N HIS A 121 0.88 16.63 -4.48
CA HIS A 121 -0.17 16.30 -3.55
C HIS A 121 -0.95 17.56 -3.15
N SER A 122 -2.24 17.36 -2.98
CA SER A 122 -3.24 18.34 -2.58
C SER A 122 -4.14 17.71 -1.52
N ASP A 123 -4.93 18.54 -0.86
CA ASP A 123 -5.95 18.07 0.08
C ASP A 123 -6.93 17.11 -0.63
N TYR A 124 -7.22 15.98 0.02
CA TYR A 124 -8.18 14.99 -0.45
C TYR A 124 -9.58 15.58 -0.62
N GLU A 125 -9.94 16.61 0.15
CA GLU A 125 -11.23 17.27 0.03
C GLU A 125 -11.51 17.77 -1.40
N LEU A 126 -10.47 18.20 -2.12
CA LEU A 126 -10.57 18.66 -3.51
C LEU A 126 -10.90 17.52 -4.50
N ALA A 127 -10.60 16.27 -4.15
CA ALA A 127 -10.91 15.11 -4.99
C ALA A 127 -12.37 14.67 -4.90
N LYS A 128 -13.09 14.95 -3.81
CA LYS A 128 -14.43 14.41 -3.54
C LYS A 128 -15.43 14.59 -4.70
N PRO A 129 -15.56 15.77 -5.34
CA PRO A 129 -16.46 15.94 -6.48
C PRO A 129 -16.06 15.10 -7.70
N LEU A 130 -14.74 14.91 -7.89
CA LEU A 130 -14.19 14.08 -8.96
C LEU A 130 -14.51 12.61 -8.73
N LEU A 131 -14.49 12.13 -7.47
CA LEU A 131 -14.80 10.73 -7.15
C LEU A 131 -16.21 10.36 -7.61
N ILE A 132 -17.18 11.23 -7.34
CA ILE A 132 -18.59 11.03 -7.72
C ILE A 132 -18.69 10.98 -9.24
N THR A 133 -18.11 11.98 -9.92
CA THR A 133 -18.21 12.17 -11.36
C THR A 133 -17.53 11.06 -12.16
N ARG A 134 -16.37 10.57 -11.69
CA ARG A 134 -15.53 9.60 -12.40
C ARG A 134 -15.72 8.15 -11.93
N SER A 135 -16.54 7.91 -10.91
CA SER A 135 -16.85 6.55 -10.45
C SER A 135 -17.65 5.76 -11.48
N ARG A 136 -17.30 4.48 -11.62
CA ARG A 136 -17.83 3.51 -12.57
C ARG A 136 -19.10 2.84 -12.02
N SER A 137 -19.98 2.37 -12.91
CA SER A 137 -21.19 1.64 -12.51
C SER A 137 -20.83 0.39 -11.72
N ILE A 138 -21.51 0.15 -10.59
CA ILE A 138 -21.25 -1.02 -9.74
C ILE A 138 -21.47 -2.36 -10.49
N SER A 139 -22.31 -2.35 -11.52
CA SER A 139 -22.61 -3.53 -12.34
C SER A 139 -21.37 -4.14 -13.01
N ILE A 140 -20.39 -3.30 -13.37
CA ILE A 140 -19.15 -3.71 -14.07
C ILE A 140 -18.31 -4.66 -13.20
N LEU A 141 -18.47 -4.65 -11.87
CA LEU A 141 -17.73 -5.57 -11.01
C LEU A 141 -18.03 -7.04 -11.32
N ASN A 142 -19.22 -7.37 -11.83
CA ASN A 142 -19.55 -8.74 -12.22
C ASN A 142 -18.80 -9.22 -13.47
N ASP A 143 -18.21 -8.32 -14.26
CA ASP A 143 -17.43 -8.70 -15.43
C ASP A 143 -16.07 -9.30 -15.03
N TYR A 144 -15.61 -9.04 -13.81
CA TYR A 144 -14.27 -9.36 -13.31
C TYR A 144 -14.27 -10.21 -12.03
N ASN A 145 -15.44 -10.46 -11.44
CA ASN A 145 -15.59 -11.16 -10.17
C ASN A 145 -16.75 -12.14 -10.24
N ASP A 146 -16.75 -13.14 -9.37
CA ASP A 146 -17.91 -14.02 -9.18
C ASP A 146 -19.10 -13.20 -8.66
N SER A 147 -20.27 -13.37 -9.28
CA SER A 147 -21.46 -12.59 -8.91
C SER A 147 -21.92 -12.84 -7.47
N ALA A 148 -21.70 -14.03 -6.92
CA ALA A 148 -22.04 -14.32 -5.52
C ALA A 148 -21.15 -13.54 -4.55
N ASP A 149 -19.86 -13.38 -4.87
CA ASP A 149 -18.92 -12.58 -4.08
C ASP A 149 -19.27 -11.09 -4.13
N VAL A 150 -19.61 -10.58 -5.33
CA VAL A 150 -20.06 -9.20 -5.51
C VAL A 150 -21.33 -8.94 -4.69
N GLU A 151 -22.34 -9.82 -4.79
CA GLU A 151 -23.59 -9.68 -4.04
C GLU A 151 -23.35 -9.71 -2.52
N ALA A 152 -22.53 -10.64 -2.03
CA ALA A 152 -22.18 -10.74 -0.62
C ALA A 152 -21.52 -9.45 -0.09
N VAL A 153 -20.62 -8.84 -0.87
CA VAL A 153 -19.96 -7.57 -0.52
C VAL A 153 -20.96 -6.41 -0.54
N LEU A 154 -21.80 -6.30 -1.57
CA LEU A 154 -22.77 -5.20 -1.70
C LEU A 154 -23.87 -5.26 -0.64
N ASN A 155 -24.28 -6.46 -0.21
CA ASN A 155 -25.22 -6.64 0.90
C ASN A 155 -24.65 -6.10 2.23
N LYS A 156 -23.33 -6.14 2.43
CA LYS A 156 -22.66 -5.54 3.60
C LYS A 156 -22.56 -4.01 3.49
N TYR A 157 -22.57 -3.47 2.27
CA TYR A 157 -22.41 -2.04 1.98
C TYR A 157 -23.55 -1.52 1.08
N PRO A 158 -24.82 -1.51 1.55
CA PRO A 158 -25.99 -1.24 0.70
C PRO A 158 -26.06 0.20 0.15
N LYS A 159 -25.23 1.11 0.66
CA LYS A 159 -25.10 2.48 0.15
C LYS A 159 -24.17 2.60 -1.06
N ALA A 160 -23.43 1.54 -1.40
CA ALA A 160 -22.53 1.54 -2.55
C ALA A 160 -23.34 1.63 -3.84
N SER A 161 -23.13 2.72 -4.58
CA SER A 161 -23.85 3.03 -5.83
C SER A 161 -22.93 2.99 -7.06
N SER A 162 -21.63 3.10 -6.83
CA SER A 162 -20.59 3.07 -7.85
C SER A 162 -19.26 2.63 -7.22
N PHE A 163 -18.22 2.53 -8.03
CA PHE A 163 -16.89 2.25 -7.53
C PHE A 163 -15.79 3.01 -8.26
N LEU A 164 -14.63 3.09 -7.62
CA LEU A 164 -13.37 3.49 -8.23
C LEU A 164 -12.36 2.37 -8.05
N PRO A 165 -11.46 2.14 -9.03
CA PRO A 165 -10.38 1.20 -8.82
C PRO A 165 -9.38 1.66 -7.77
N LEU A 166 -8.76 0.71 -7.06
CA LEU A 166 -7.57 0.92 -6.25
C LEU A 166 -6.43 0.08 -6.82
N LYS A 167 -5.47 0.74 -7.46
CA LYS A 167 -4.23 0.11 -7.91
C LYS A 167 -3.32 -0.16 -6.71
N SER A 168 -2.84 -1.39 -6.58
CA SER A 168 -1.85 -1.75 -5.56
C SER A 168 -0.73 -2.59 -6.16
N ASN A 169 0.33 -2.81 -5.39
CA ASN A 169 1.53 -3.47 -5.93
C ASN A 169 1.38 -4.98 -6.05
N GLU A 170 0.50 -5.60 -5.26
CA GLU A 170 0.26 -7.04 -5.30
C GLU A 170 -1.06 -7.37 -6.00
N MET A 171 -2.14 -6.67 -5.62
CA MET A 171 -3.48 -6.99 -6.08
C MET A 171 -4.37 -5.77 -6.10
N ASP A 172 -4.95 -5.48 -7.26
CA ASP A 172 -5.82 -4.33 -7.43
C ASP A 172 -7.17 -4.59 -6.76
N MET A 173 -7.67 -3.60 -6.02
CA MET A 173 -8.89 -3.71 -5.23
C MET A 173 -9.92 -2.67 -5.69
N THR A 174 -11.09 -2.69 -5.06
CA THR A 174 -12.20 -1.79 -5.40
C THR A 174 -12.50 -0.85 -4.23
N VAL A 175 -12.67 0.44 -4.53
CA VAL A 175 -13.18 1.43 -3.58
C VAL A 175 -14.67 1.65 -3.86
N LEU A 176 -15.53 1.25 -2.93
CA LEU A 176 -16.97 1.46 -3.02
C LEU A 176 -17.32 2.93 -2.75
N ILE A 177 -18.16 3.49 -3.61
CA ILE A 177 -18.53 4.90 -3.62
C ILE A 177 -20.05 5.08 -3.42
N ASP A 178 -20.40 5.96 -2.49
CA ASP A 178 -21.75 6.53 -2.36
C ASP A 178 -21.79 7.89 -3.07
N LYS A 179 -22.49 7.96 -4.21
CA LYS A 179 -22.62 9.20 -4.99
C LYS A 179 -23.44 10.28 -4.29
N ASN A 180 -24.23 9.92 -3.27
CA ASN A 180 -25.13 10.83 -2.57
C ASN A 180 -24.53 11.35 -1.24
N SER A 181 -23.31 10.94 -0.91
CA SER A 181 -22.63 11.30 0.34
C SER A 181 -21.60 12.42 0.12
N GLU A 182 -21.50 13.32 1.10
CA GLU A 182 -20.41 14.32 1.18
C GLU A 182 -19.03 13.66 1.39
N ASN A 183 -19.02 12.44 1.94
CA ASN A 183 -17.85 11.59 2.03
C ASN A 183 -18.07 10.36 1.15
N PRO A 184 -17.66 10.38 -0.14
CA PRO A 184 -18.07 9.38 -1.11
C PRO A 184 -17.47 7.99 -0.84
N VAL A 185 -16.27 7.92 -0.26
CA VAL A 185 -15.58 6.64 0.00
C VAL A 185 -16.24 5.90 1.17
N ILE A 186 -16.83 4.75 0.88
CA ILE A 186 -17.43 3.86 1.88
C ILE A 186 -16.39 2.89 2.43
N LYS A 187 -15.77 2.12 1.53
CA LYS A 187 -14.87 1.03 1.90
C LYS A 187 -14.01 0.56 0.73
N ILE A 188 -12.78 0.16 1.03
CA ILE A 188 -11.94 -0.65 0.14
C ILE A 188 -12.30 -2.12 0.34
N VAL A 189 -12.69 -2.81 -0.72
CA VAL A 189 -13.15 -4.20 -0.71
C VAL A 189 -12.33 -5.06 -1.67
N ASP A 190 -12.29 -6.35 -1.37
CA ASP A 190 -11.51 -7.32 -2.13
C ASP A 190 -12.28 -7.81 -3.38
N LEU A 191 -12.51 -6.88 -4.30
CA LEU A 191 -13.09 -7.13 -5.63
C LEU A 191 -12.19 -6.52 -6.70
N ARG A 192 -12.15 -7.14 -7.88
CA ARG A 192 -11.34 -6.72 -9.02
C ARG A 192 -12.03 -5.63 -9.85
N PRO A 193 -11.33 -4.53 -10.13
CA PRO A 193 -11.91 -3.42 -10.89
C PRO A 193 -11.75 -3.53 -12.41
N TRP A 194 -10.99 -4.52 -12.91
CA TRP A 194 -10.69 -4.82 -14.32
C TRP A 194 -10.11 -6.25 -14.48
#